data_AF-A0A1F1USW5-F1
#
_entry.id   AF-A0A1F1USW5-F1
#
_cell.length_a   1.000
_cell.length_b   1.000
_cell.length_c   1.000
_cell.angle_alpha   90.00
_cell.angle_beta   90.00
_cell.angle_gamma   90.00
#
_symmetry.space_group_name_H-M   'P 1'
#
loop_
_entity.id
_entity.type
_entity.pdbx_description
1 polymer ?
#
loop_
_entity_poly.entity_id
_entity_poly.type
_entity_poly.pdbx_seq_one_letter_code
_entity_poly.pdbx_strand_id
1 'polypeptide(L)'
;MCGQAPQQAHKWFDSGVHIEIQRLTNAEFSFLVPRLVDIYMEAMGYPQTMRAQRLRVWRGEVTWPGFSAVAAISDNSVIGVAYGFLGARERWWDQQLVKALTQQRLDGMLSDDDRALLANYFEIAEVHVDPRHQGRGIGAAMLRELLASTSARWAVLSTPEVDGEANNAFGLYRKFGFQDVARNFYYGSDPRPFAILALDMAGTPHVGEAD
;
A
#
# COMPACT_ATOMS: atom_id res chain seq x y z
N MET A 1 15.42 -64.81 -18.73
CA MET A 1 15.70 -63.66 -17.84
C MET A 1 14.59 -62.63 -18.11
N CYS A 2 13.55 -62.60 -17.28
CA CYS A 2 13.29 -61.60 -16.22
C CYS A 2 13.19 -60.17 -16.78
N GLY A 3 12.10 -59.40 -16.65
CA GLY A 3 10.81 -59.56 -15.97
C GLY A 3 9.89 -58.36 -16.31
N GLN A 4 8.59 -58.49 -16.01
CA GLN A 4 7.59 -57.41 -16.07
C GLN A 4 7.55 -56.57 -14.78
N ALA A 5 7.16 -55.29 -14.93
CA ALA A 5 6.54 -54.35 -13.96
C ALA A 5 7.41 -53.73 -12.84
N PRO A 6 7.08 -52.53 -12.26
CA PRO A 6 5.79 -51.82 -12.34
C PRO A 6 5.83 -50.31 -12.71
N GLN A 7 4.62 -49.79 -12.85
CA GLN A 7 4.19 -48.40 -12.92
C GLN A 7 4.77 -47.53 -11.79
N GLN A 8 5.04 -46.26 -12.08
CA GLN A 8 4.78 -45.19 -11.12
C GLN A 8 4.26 -43.95 -11.87
N ALA A 9 2.94 -43.86 -11.95
CA ALA A 9 2.27 -42.57 -11.83
C ALA A 9 2.76 -41.92 -10.52
N HIS A 10 2.99 -40.60 -10.51
CA HIS A 10 2.73 -39.66 -9.41
C HIS A 10 3.46 -38.34 -9.70
N LYS A 11 2.73 -37.35 -10.21
CA LYS A 11 2.66 -36.00 -9.62
C LYS A 11 1.28 -35.44 -9.94
N TRP A 12 0.33 -35.80 -9.09
CA TRP A 12 -0.99 -35.20 -9.03
C TRP A 12 -0.83 -33.81 -8.40
N PHE A 13 -1.24 -32.77 -9.13
CA PHE A 13 -1.43 -31.38 -8.69
C PHE A 13 -0.25 -30.71 -7.97
N ASP A 14 0.71 -30.19 -8.74
CA ASP A 14 1.47 -29.01 -8.29
C ASP A 14 0.69 -27.76 -8.73
N SER A 15 -0.53 -27.61 -8.21
CA SER A 15 -1.33 -26.40 -8.43
C SER A 15 -0.83 -25.32 -7.47
N GLY A 16 0.40 -24.86 -7.67
CA GLY A 16 0.88 -23.64 -7.05
C GLY A 16 -0.07 -22.51 -7.44
N VAL A 17 -0.65 -21.86 -6.44
CA VAL A 17 -1.48 -20.67 -6.66
C VAL A 17 -0.60 -19.62 -7.32
N HIS A 18 -0.84 -19.36 -8.62
CA HIS A 18 -0.08 -18.37 -9.36
C HIS A 18 -0.62 -16.98 -9.01
N ILE A 19 0.24 -16.14 -8.43
CA ILE A 19 -0.09 -14.77 -8.08
C ILE A 19 0.64 -13.84 -9.04
N GLU A 20 -0.12 -13.05 -9.77
CA GLU A 20 0.38 -12.04 -10.68
C GLU A 20 0.19 -10.64 -10.10
N ILE A 21 1.20 -9.78 -10.24
CA ILE A 21 1.12 -8.36 -9.87
C ILE A 21 0.93 -7.57 -11.16
N GLN A 22 -0.19 -6.87 -11.27
CA GLN A 22 -0.58 -6.15 -12.48
C GLN A 22 -0.80 -4.66 -12.19
N ARG A 23 -0.21 -3.78 -13.00
CA ARG A 23 -0.57 -2.35 -13.04
C ARG A 23 -1.96 -2.18 -13.65
N LEU A 24 -2.80 -1.38 -13.02
CA LEU A 24 -4.14 -1.09 -13.50
C LEU A 24 -4.19 0.24 -14.24
N THR A 25 -4.88 0.26 -15.37
CA THR A 25 -5.36 1.51 -15.97
C THR A 25 -6.45 2.15 -15.09
N ASN A 26 -6.72 3.45 -15.29
CA ASN A 26 -7.79 4.14 -14.57
C ASN A 26 -9.17 3.49 -14.78
N ALA A 27 -9.41 2.95 -15.98
CA ALA A 27 -10.66 2.28 -16.32
C ALA A 27 -10.79 0.93 -15.60
N GLU A 28 -9.73 0.11 -15.60
CA GLU A 28 -9.68 -1.16 -14.88
C GLU A 28 -9.83 -0.95 -13.37
N PHE A 29 -9.11 0.02 -12.80
CA PHE A 29 -9.26 0.37 -11.39
C PHE A 29 -10.71 0.74 -11.06
N SER A 30 -11.30 1.66 -11.83
CA SER A 30 -12.69 2.12 -11.65
C SER A 30 -13.71 0.98 -11.72
N PHE A 31 -13.50 0.04 -12.64
CA PHE A 31 -14.30 -1.18 -12.77
C PHE A 31 -14.15 -2.10 -11.56
N LEU A 32 -12.93 -2.27 -11.07
CA LEU A 32 -12.59 -3.16 -9.95
C LEU A 32 -12.94 -2.58 -8.57
N VAL A 33 -13.16 -1.27 -8.42
CA VAL A 33 -13.43 -0.59 -7.13
C VAL A 33 -14.35 -1.37 -6.19
N PRO A 34 -15.48 -1.98 -6.62
CA PRO A 34 -16.31 -2.79 -5.73
C PRO A 34 -15.53 -3.88 -4.99
N ARG A 35 -14.73 -4.67 -5.71
CA ARG A 35 -13.92 -5.75 -5.12
C ARG A 35 -12.75 -5.20 -4.31
N LEU A 36 -12.09 -4.13 -4.78
CA LEU A 36 -10.95 -3.54 -4.07
C LEU A 36 -11.38 -2.95 -2.71
N VAL A 37 -12.55 -2.29 -2.68
CA VAL A 37 -13.15 -1.80 -1.43
C VAL A 37 -13.52 -2.95 -0.51
N ASP A 38 -14.07 -4.07 -1.03
CA ASP A 38 -14.36 -5.23 -0.18
C ASP A 38 -13.11 -5.77 0.52
N ILE A 39 -11.99 -5.88 -0.20
CA ILE A 39 -10.69 -6.27 0.36
C ILE A 39 -10.23 -5.28 1.44
N TYR A 40 -10.31 -3.98 1.18
CA TYR A 40 -9.99 -2.93 2.17
C TYR A 40 -10.83 -3.06 3.44
N MET A 41 -12.13 -3.26 3.31
CA MET A 41 -13.05 -3.36 4.44
C MET A 41 -12.75 -4.60 5.29
N GLU A 42 -12.51 -5.75 4.63
CA GLU A 42 -12.13 -7.00 5.27
C GLU A 42 -10.77 -6.92 5.97
N ALA A 43 -9.75 -6.38 5.29
CA ALA A 43 -8.40 -6.24 5.82
C ALA A 43 -8.33 -5.31 7.05
N MET A 44 -9.15 -4.26 7.05
CA MET A 44 -9.18 -3.27 8.14
C MET A 44 -10.22 -3.57 9.22
N GLY A 45 -11.06 -4.60 9.05
CA GLY A 45 -12.14 -4.92 9.99
C GLY A 45 -13.22 -3.83 10.09
N TYR A 46 -13.45 -3.09 9.00
CA TYR A 46 -14.37 -1.95 9.00
C TYR A 46 -15.84 -2.36 8.85
N PRO A 47 -16.78 -1.64 9.50
CA PRO A 47 -18.21 -1.91 9.37
C PRO A 47 -18.72 -1.63 7.94
N GLN A 48 -19.55 -2.54 7.42
CA GLN A 48 -20.11 -2.47 6.06
C GLN A 48 -20.89 -1.19 5.75
N THR A 49 -21.34 -0.45 6.75
CA THR A 49 -21.99 0.86 6.59
C THR A 49 -21.12 1.89 5.86
N MET A 50 -19.79 1.78 5.94
CA MET A 50 -18.87 2.70 5.25
C MET A 50 -18.67 2.37 3.77
N ARG A 51 -19.07 1.17 3.33
CA ARG A 51 -18.77 0.66 1.98
C ARG A 51 -19.27 1.61 0.89
N ALA A 52 -20.52 2.05 0.95
CA ALA A 52 -21.11 2.90 -0.08
C ALA A 52 -20.38 4.25 -0.23
N GLN A 53 -19.90 4.81 0.88
CA GLN A 53 -19.07 6.02 0.87
C GLN A 53 -17.72 5.74 0.23
N ARG A 54 -17.04 4.64 0.61
CA ARG A 54 -15.73 4.26 0.07
C ARG A 54 -15.76 4.01 -1.44
N LEU A 55 -16.81 3.36 -1.95
CA LEU A 55 -17.01 3.19 -3.39
C LEU A 55 -17.04 4.52 -4.15
N ARG A 56 -17.70 5.55 -3.59
CA ARG A 56 -17.75 6.87 -4.21
C ARG A 56 -16.40 7.57 -4.18
N VAL A 57 -15.72 7.53 -3.03
CA VAL A 57 -14.39 8.14 -2.85
C VAL A 57 -13.38 7.52 -3.81
N TRP A 58 -13.24 6.19 -3.80
CA TRP A 58 -12.23 5.49 -4.58
C TRP A 58 -12.42 5.66 -6.09
N ARG A 59 -13.67 5.71 -6.59
CA ARG A 59 -13.93 6.03 -8.00
C ARG A 59 -13.49 7.43 -8.42
N GLY A 60 -13.41 8.37 -7.47
CA GLY A 60 -12.92 9.72 -7.73
C GLY A 60 -11.39 9.82 -7.73
N GLU A 61 -10.70 8.88 -7.08
CA GLU A 61 -9.23 8.96 -6.88
C GLU A 61 -8.46 8.94 -8.21
N VAL A 62 -8.99 8.24 -9.23
CA VAL A 62 -8.37 8.13 -10.56
C VAL A 62 -8.18 9.47 -11.28
N THR A 63 -8.81 10.55 -10.79
CA THR A 63 -8.71 11.89 -11.37
C THR A 63 -7.52 12.69 -10.83
N TRP A 64 -6.87 12.23 -9.75
CA TRP A 64 -5.74 12.94 -9.17
C TRP A 64 -4.45 12.78 -9.98
N PRO A 65 -3.64 13.85 -10.10
CA PRO A 65 -2.37 13.80 -10.82
C PRO A 65 -1.44 12.69 -10.31
N GLY A 66 -0.85 11.95 -11.26
CA GLY A 66 0.06 10.85 -10.95
C GLY A 66 -0.60 9.63 -10.32
N PHE A 67 -1.95 9.54 -10.34
CA PHE A 67 -2.65 8.34 -9.92
C PHE A 67 -2.04 7.09 -10.56
N SER A 68 -1.68 6.13 -9.70
CA SER A 68 -1.13 4.85 -10.08
C SER A 68 -1.72 3.77 -9.19
N ALA A 69 -2.08 2.63 -9.78
CA ALA A 69 -2.65 1.52 -9.05
C ALA A 69 -2.08 0.18 -9.54
N VAL A 70 -1.96 -0.75 -8.60
CA VAL A 70 -1.49 -2.11 -8.78
C VAL A 70 -2.47 -3.05 -8.08
N ALA A 71 -2.74 -4.21 -8.68
CA ALA A 71 -3.50 -5.28 -8.07
C ALA A 71 -2.71 -6.59 -8.06
N ALA A 72 -2.97 -7.40 -7.04
CA ALA A 72 -2.56 -8.80 -7.02
C ALA A 72 -3.72 -9.68 -7.48
N ILE A 73 -3.46 -10.55 -8.45
CA ILE A 73 -4.45 -11.41 -9.09
C ILE A 73 -4.06 -12.86 -8.86
N SER A 74 -5.02 -13.69 -8.45
CA SER A 74 -4.87 -15.12 -8.25
C SER A 74 -6.12 -15.82 -8.79
N ASP A 75 -5.93 -16.81 -9.67
CA ASP A 75 -7.04 -17.57 -10.29
C ASP A 75 -8.16 -16.67 -10.84
N ASN A 76 -7.77 -15.61 -11.58
CA ASN A 76 -8.65 -14.58 -12.14
C ASN A 76 -9.45 -13.76 -11.09
N SER A 77 -9.08 -13.82 -9.82
CA SER A 77 -9.65 -13.01 -8.75
C SER A 77 -8.66 -11.99 -8.23
N VAL A 78 -9.13 -10.77 -7.99
CA VAL A 78 -8.32 -9.76 -7.30
C VAL A 78 -8.29 -10.09 -5.80
N ILE A 79 -7.07 -10.21 -5.28
CA ILE A 79 -6.76 -10.56 -3.89
C ILE A 79 -5.93 -9.49 -3.18
N GLY A 80 -5.54 -8.41 -3.86
CA GLY A 80 -4.84 -7.29 -3.25
C GLY A 80 -4.90 -6.04 -4.11
N VAL A 81 -4.67 -4.89 -3.46
CA VAL A 81 -4.62 -3.58 -4.09
C VAL A 81 -3.55 -2.72 -3.43
N ALA A 82 -2.82 -1.96 -4.24
CA ALA A 82 -2.03 -0.84 -3.77
C ALA A 82 -2.23 0.33 -4.74
N TYR A 83 -2.49 1.54 -4.24
CA TYR A 83 -2.59 2.71 -5.10
C TYR A 83 -2.15 3.98 -4.38
N GLY A 84 -1.82 4.98 -5.19
CA GLY A 84 -1.39 6.29 -4.73
C GLY A 84 -1.41 7.33 -5.84
N PHE A 85 -0.99 8.54 -5.54
CA PHE A 85 -0.93 9.68 -6.46
C PHE A 85 0.09 10.69 -5.94
N LEU A 86 0.42 11.70 -6.76
CA LEU A 86 1.32 12.75 -6.33
C LEU A 86 0.65 13.62 -5.25
N GLY A 87 1.45 14.01 -4.27
CA GLY A 87 1.04 14.95 -3.23
C GLY A 87 0.54 16.25 -3.85
N ALA A 88 -0.58 16.76 -3.34
CA ALA A 88 -1.21 17.98 -3.82
C ALA A 88 -1.69 18.84 -2.65
N ARG A 89 -1.29 20.13 -2.64
CA ARG A 89 -1.62 21.10 -1.58
C ARG A 89 -3.13 21.29 -1.36
N GLU A 90 -3.90 21.06 -2.41
CA GLU A 90 -5.37 21.12 -2.43
C GLU A 90 -6.01 20.00 -1.60
N ARG A 91 -5.30 18.88 -1.39
CA ARG A 91 -5.84 17.71 -0.71
C ARG A 91 -5.84 17.89 0.80
N TRP A 92 -6.92 17.43 1.41
CA TRP A 92 -7.03 17.40 2.87
C TRP A 92 -5.87 16.65 3.53
N TRP A 93 -5.40 15.54 2.93
CA TRP A 93 -4.29 14.76 3.49
C TRP A 93 -2.99 15.56 3.57
N ASP A 94 -2.67 16.39 2.56
CA ASP A 94 -1.48 17.26 2.57
C ASP A 94 -1.49 18.22 3.77
N GLN A 95 -2.67 18.80 4.07
CA GLN A 95 -2.84 19.68 5.23
C GLN A 95 -2.60 18.93 6.55
N GLN A 96 -2.98 17.64 6.63
CA GLN A 96 -2.69 16.82 7.80
C GLN A 96 -1.21 16.51 7.93
N LEU A 97 -0.52 16.23 6.82
CA LEU A 97 0.93 16.02 6.82
C LEU A 97 1.68 17.27 7.28
N VAL A 98 1.34 18.45 6.75
CA VAL A 98 1.94 19.72 7.19
C VAL A 98 1.73 19.95 8.69
N LYS A 99 0.51 19.69 9.17
CA LYS A 99 0.18 19.78 10.60
C LYS A 99 1.02 18.82 11.43
N ALA A 100 1.13 17.56 11.01
CA ALA A 100 1.89 16.54 11.71
C ALA A 100 3.36 16.93 11.82
N LEU A 101 3.99 17.32 10.71
CA LEU A 101 5.38 17.80 10.66
C LEU A 101 5.62 18.99 11.59
N THR A 102 4.70 19.95 11.57
CA THR A 102 4.75 21.13 12.43
C THR A 102 4.65 20.76 13.93
N GLN A 103 3.77 19.82 14.28
CA GLN A 103 3.55 19.41 15.67
C GLN A 103 4.72 18.62 16.28
N GLN A 104 5.55 17.99 15.46
CA GLN A 104 6.75 17.30 15.93
C GLN A 104 7.92 18.24 16.27
N ARG A 105 7.80 19.53 15.90
CA ARG A 105 8.88 20.54 16.08
C ARG A 105 8.62 21.43 17.27
N LEU A 106 9.67 21.70 18.05
CA LEU A 106 9.61 22.56 19.23
C LEU A 106 9.25 24.02 18.89
N ASP A 107 9.74 24.53 17.76
CA ASP A 107 9.49 25.89 17.28
C ASP A 107 8.23 26.00 16.41
N GLY A 108 7.58 24.87 16.11
CA GLY A 108 6.43 24.80 15.21
C GLY A 108 6.77 25.17 13.76
N MET A 109 8.03 25.11 13.35
CA MET A 109 8.46 25.49 12.00
C MET A 109 8.88 24.26 11.19
N LEU A 110 8.53 24.28 9.90
CA LEU A 110 9.03 23.29 8.95
C LEU A 110 10.55 23.51 8.75
N SER A 111 11.32 22.43 8.70
CA SER A 111 12.72 22.41 8.31
C SER A 111 12.85 22.46 6.79
N ASP A 112 14.07 22.54 6.29
CA ASP A 112 14.32 22.44 4.86
C ASP A 112 14.07 21.04 4.32
N ASP A 113 14.34 20.00 5.10
CA ASP A 113 14.01 18.61 4.74
C ASP A 113 12.50 18.39 4.63
N ASP A 114 11.71 18.95 5.54
CA ASP A 114 10.25 18.90 5.46
C ASP A 114 9.73 19.61 4.22
N ARG A 115 10.27 20.79 3.94
CA ARG A 115 9.92 21.56 2.74
C ARG A 115 10.26 20.77 1.49
N ALA A 116 11.41 20.09 1.47
CA ALA A 116 11.83 19.23 0.36
C ALA A 116 10.90 18.01 0.20
N LEU A 117 10.50 17.38 1.30
CA LEU A 117 9.51 16.29 1.29
C LEU A 117 8.18 16.76 0.72
N LEU A 118 7.66 17.86 1.26
CA LEU A 118 6.36 18.42 0.89
C LEU A 118 6.33 18.98 -0.53
N ALA A 119 7.50 19.27 -1.12
CA ALA A 119 7.60 19.76 -2.49
C ALA A 119 7.46 18.65 -3.54
N ASN A 120 7.81 17.40 -3.22
CA ASN A 120 7.78 16.29 -4.17
C ASN A 120 7.66 14.92 -3.47
N TYR A 121 6.44 14.54 -3.12
CA TYR A 121 6.14 13.21 -2.60
C TYR A 121 5.01 12.52 -3.36
N PHE A 122 5.02 11.19 -3.30
CA PHE A 122 3.94 10.31 -3.70
C PHE A 122 3.20 9.84 -2.44
N GLU A 123 1.91 10.11 -2.35
CA GLU A 123 1.03 9.61 -1.29
C GLU A 123 0.65 8.17 -1.64
N ILE A 124 1.08 7.19 -0.83
CA ILE A 124 0.56 5.83 -0.90
C ILE A 124 -0.74 5.82 -0.09
N ALA A 125 -1.85 5.91 -0.79
CA ALA A 125 -3.16 6.03 -0.18
C ALA A 125 -3.60 4.72 0.49
N GLU A 126 -3.40 3.59 -0.19
CA GLU A 126 -3.88 2.29 0.28
C GLU A 126 -2.92 1.16 -0.13
N VAL A 127 -2.72 0.19 0.76
CA VAL A 127 -2.03 -1.09 0.52
C VAL A 127 -2.75 -2.18 1.30
N HIS A 128 -3.50 -3.05 0.62
CA HIS A 128 -4.30 -4.10 1.25
C HIS A 128 -4.20 -5.42 0.52
N VAL A 129 -4.12 -6.50 1.28
CA VAL A 129 -4.19 -7.88 0.80
C VAL A 129 -5.33 -8.58 1.53
N ASP A 130 -6.13 -9.35 0.79
CA ASP A 130 -7.17 -10.21 1.32
C ASP A 130 -6.61 -11.01 2.52
N PRO A 131 -7.24 -10.99 3.70
CA PRO A 131 -6.70 -11.60 4.92
C PRO A 131 -6.23 -13.04 4.76
N ARG A 132 -6.87 -13.82 3.87
CA ARG A 132 -6.53 -15.23 3.62
C ARG A 132 -5.20 -15.42 2.88
N HIS A 133 -4.68 -14.35 2.27
CA HIS A 133 -3.48 -14.34 1.44
C HIS A 133 -2.33 -13.51 2.03
N GLN A 134 -2.52 -12.94 3.23
CA GLN A 134 -1.48 -12.18 3.93
C GLN A 134 -0.31 -13.06 4.38
N GLY A 135 0.84 -12.44 4.66
CA GLY A 135 2.05 -13.13 5.10
C GLY A 135 2.81 -13.87 3.99
N ARG A 136 2.43 -13.71 2.72
CA ARG A 136 3.00 -14.41 1.55
C ARG A 136 3.83 -13.51 0.62
N GLY A 137 4.27 -12.35 1.08
CA GLY A 137 5.07 -11.40 0.28
C GLY A 137 4.28 -10.55 -0.73
N ILE A 138 2.97 -10.79 -0.92
CA ILE A 138 2.12 -10.08 -1.90
C ILE A 138 2.14 -8.56 -1.70
N GLY A 139 2.01 -8.09 -0.45
CA GLY A 139 2.05 -6.65 -0.14
C GLY A 139 3.38 -6.01 -0.52
N ALA A 140 4.50 -6.72 -0.33
CA ALA A 140 5.82 -6.26 -0.74
C ALA A 140 5.95 -6.19 -2.27
N ALA A 141 5.43 -7.19 -2.98
CA ALA A 141 5.44 -7.21 -4.44
C ALA A 141 4.61 -6.05 -5.03
N MET A 142 3.39 -5.82 -4.52
CA MET A 142 2.57 -4.69 -4.94
C MET A 142 3.19 -3.33 -4.60
N LEU A 143 3.75 -3.17 -3.40
CA LEU A 143 4.37 -1.91 -2.98
C LEU A 143 5.58 -1.57 -3.85
N ARG A 144 6.43 -2.56 -4.16
CA ARG A 144 7.56 -2.39 -5.08
C ARG A 144 7.09 -1.93 -6.45
N GLU A 145 6.08 -2.59 -7.01
CA GLU A 145 5.56 -2.26 -8.34
C GLU A 145 4.93 -0.86 -8.37
N LEU A 146 4.22 -0.46 -7.31
CA LEU A 146 3.64 0.86 -7.16
C LEU A 146 4.72 1.94 -7.05
N LEU A 147 5.75 1.74 -6.23
CA LEU A 147 6.84 2.71 -6.10
C LEU A 147 7.62 2.87 -7.41
N ALA A 148 7.69 1.81 -8.24
CA ALA A 148 8.30 1.87 -9.57
C ALA A 148 7.46 2.64 -10.61
N SER A 149 6.25 3.10 -10.28
CA SER A 149 5.39 3.88 -11.19
C SER A 149 5.52 5.40 -11.02
N THR A 150 6.31 5.85 -10.04
CA THR A 150 6.47 7.28 -9.72
C THR A 150 7.94 7.71 -9.80
N SER A 151 8.17 8.96 -10.18
CA SER A 151 9.47 9.62 -10.13
C SER A 151 9.58 10.64 -8.99
N ALA A 152 8.61 10.64 -8.07
CA ALA A 152 8.69 11.47 -6.88
C ALA A 152 9.96 11.15 -6.08
N ARG A 153 10.50 12.11 -5.35
CA ARG A 153 11.65 11.84 -4.49
C ARG A 153 11.25 11.06 -3.25
N TRP A 154 10.08 11.37 -2.70
CA TRP A 154 9.59 10.78 -1.46
C TRP A 154 8.35 9.93 -1.71
N ALA A 155 8.19 8.86 -0.93
CA ALA A 155 6.90 8.18 -0.78
C ALA A 155 6.44 8.31 0.67
N VAL A 156 5.17 8.64 0.89
CA VAL A 156 4.63 8.91 2.23
C VAL A 156 3.31 8.18 2.40
N LEU A 157 3.09 7.63 3.59
CA LEU A 157 1.88 6.92 3.95
C LEU A 157 1.53 7.15 5.42
N SER A 158 0.29 6.86 5.76
CA SER A 158 -0.16 6.75 7.15
C SER A 158 -0.59 5.33 7.47
N THR A 159 -0.27 4.82 8.64
CA THR A 159 -0.69 3.50 9.10
C THR A 159 -1.14 3.55 10.57
N PRO A 160 -2.20 2.83 10.98
CA PRO A 160 -2.63 2.82 12.38
C PRO A 160 -1.50 2.31 13.29
N GLU A 161 -1.28 3.00 14.40
CA GLU A 161 -0.36 2.54 15.44
C GLU A 161 -0.83 1.20 16.02
N VAL A 162 0.15 0.35 16.32
CA VAL A 162 -0.03 -0.90 17.08
C VAL A 162 1.13 -1.03 18.05
N ASP A 163 0.87 -1.62 19.21
CA ASP A 163 1.88 -1.80 20.24
C ASP A 163 3.11 -2.53 19.69
N GLY A 164 4.28 -1.92 19.88
CA GLY A 164 5.56 -2.47 19.43
C GLY A 164 5.66 -2.69 17.91
N GLU A 165 4.84 -2.01 17.11
CA GLU A 165 4.79 -2.20 15.65
C GLU A 165 4.49 -3.65 15.22
N ALA A 166 3.80 -4.40 16.09
CA ALA A 166 3.58 -5.84 15.96
C ALA A 166 2.46 -6.21 14.95
N ASN A 167 2.55 -5.69 13.72
CA ASN A 167 1.69 -6.09 12.60
C ASN A 167 2.46 -6.23 11.27
N ASN A 168 1.79 -6.81 10.28
CA ASN A 168 2.37 -7.01 8.95
C ASN A 168 2.68 -5.68 8.22
N ALA A 169 1.92 -4.62 8.52
CA ALA A 169 2.06 -3.32 7.84
C ALA A 169 3.37 -2.62 8.23
N PHE A 170 3.64 -2.43 9.53
CA PHE A 170 4.92 -1.88 10.00
C PHE A 170 6.09 -2.77 9.57
N GLY A 171 5.99 -4.09 9.74
CA GLY A 171 7.03 -5.01 9.30
C GLY A 171 7.36 -4.88 7.81
N LEU A 172 6.35 -4.64 6.96
CA LEU A 172 6.54 -4.34 5.55
C LEU A 172 7.24 -3.00 5.34
N TYR A 173 6.72 -1.92 5.92
CA TYR A 173 7.23 -0.56 5.69
C TYR A 173 8.67 -0.39 6.20
N ARG A 174 9.01 -0.97 7.36
CA ARG A 174 10.38 -0.96 7.89
C ARG A 174 11.36 -1.70 6.98
N LYS A 175 10.96 -2.84 6.38
CA LYS A 175 11.79 -3.55 5.40
C LYS A 175 12.07 -2.74 4.14
N PHE A 176 11.16 -1.86 3.75
CA PHE A 176 11.35 -0.93 2.63
C PHE A 176 12.16 0.31 3.00
N GLY A 177 12.49 0.51 4.28
CA GLY A 177 13.25 1.66 4.75
C GLY A 177 12.40 2.88 5.11
N PHE A 178 11.09 2.73 5.28
CA PHE A 178 10.24 3.83 5.73
C PHE A 178 10.62 4.26 7.16
N GLN A 179 10.81 5.57 7.32
CA GLN A 179 11.19 6.24 8.56
C GLN A 179 10.04 7.09 9.11
N ASP A 180 10.11 7.41 10.40
CA ASP A 180 9.07 8.15 11.09
C ASP A 180 9.07 9.63 10.69
N VAL A 181 7.90 10.11 10.27
CA VAL A 181 7.60 11.53 10.07
C VAL A 181 6.84 12.07 11.28
N ALA A 182 5.83 11.32 11.73
CA ALA A 182 5.07 11.62 12.93
C ALA A 182 4.55 10.33 13.57
N ARG A 183 4.45 10.33 14.90
CA ARG A 183 3.89 9.22 15.69
C ARG A 183 2.71 9.71 16.51
N ASN A 184 1.79 8.79 16.81
CA ASN A 184 0.60 9.08 17.61
C ASN A 184 -0.27 10.24 17.06
N PHE A 185 -0.35 10.38 15.73
CA PHE A 185 -1.13 11.43 15.07
C PHE A 185 -2.61 11.05 14.95
N TYR A 186 -3.52 12.00 15.18
CA TYR A 186 -4.97 11.76 15.12
C TYR A 186 -5.64 12.55 13.99
N TYR A 187 -6.38 11.84 13.13
CA TYR A 187 -7.07 12.39 11.96
C TYR A 187 -8.53 12.86 12.25
N GLY A 188 -9.02 12.70 13.47
CA GLY A 188 -10.34 13.16 13.93
C GLY A 188 -11.52 12.28 13.51
N SER A 189 -11.42 11.52 12.41
CA SER A 189 -12.46 10.60 11.92
C SER A 189 -12.25 9.13 12.30
N ASP A 190 -11.02 8.74 12.65
CA ASP A 190 -10.66 7.43 13.19
C ASP A 190 -10.16 7.62 14.64
N PRO A 191 -10.68 6.85 15.62
CA PRO A 191 -10.26 6.98 17.01
C PRO A 191 -8.85 6.44 17.28
N ARG A 192 -8.26 5.69 16.36
CA ARG A 192 -6.90 5.16 16.51
C ARG A 192 -5.86 6.24 16.23
N PRO A 193 -4.72 6.23 16.94
CA PRO A 193 -3.56 6.99 16.52
C PRO A 193 -2.91 6.37 15.28
N PHE A 194 -2.23 7.20 14.49
CA PHE A 194 -1.53 6.81 13.27
C PHE A 194 -0.07 7.25 13.33
N ALA A 195 0.79 6.41 12.76
CA ALA A 195 2.12 6.81 12.33
C ALA A 195 2.03 7.36 10.90
N ILE A 196 2.76 8.43 10.63
CA ILE A 196 3.06 8.91 9.27
C ILE A 196 4.50 8.54 8.99
N LEU A 197 4.74 7.85 7.88
CA LEU A 197 6.04 7.32 7.50
C LEU A 197 6.46 7.83 6.12
N ALA A 198 7.75 8.08 5.93
CA ALA A 198 8.31 8.49 4.65
C ALA A 198 9.51 7.63 4.22
N LEU A 199 9.67 7.47 2.92
CA LEU A 199 10.79 6.82 2.27
C LEU A 199 11.47 7.81 1.31
N ASP A 200 12.77 8.06 1.45
CA ASP A 200 13.58 8.79 0.44
C ASP A 200 13.94 7.83 -0.69
N MET A 201 13.27 7.93 -1.82
CA MET A 201 13.49 7.07 -2.97
C MET A 201 14.77 7.42 -3.75
N ALA A 202 15.43 8.56 -3.46
CA ALA A 202 16.73 8.88 -4.06
C ALA A 202 17.90 8.15 -3.36
N GLY A 203 17.70 7.72 -2.11
CA GLY A 203 18.71 7.00 -1.32
C GLY A 203 18.61 5.47 -1.39
N THR A 204 17.49 4.96 -1.92
CA THR A 204 17.24 3.52 -2.01
C THR A 204 17.84 2.98 -3.30
N PRO A 205 18.78 2.01 -3.27
CA PRO A 205 19.13 1.27 -4.48
C PRO A 205 17.83 0.71 -5.07
N HIS A 206 17.64 0.82 -6.39
CA HIS A 206 16.49 0.21 -7.06
C HIS A 206 16.25 -1.17 -6.45
N VAL A 207 15.08 -1.38 -5.84
CA VAL A 207 14.71 -2.63 -5.18
C VAL A 207 14.42 -3.67 -6.27
N GLY A 208 15.44 -4.01 -7.06
CA GLY A 208 15.49 -5.17 -7.93
C GLY A 208 16.09 -6.32 -7.14
N GLU A 209 15.37 -7.44 -7.12
CA GLU A 209 15.83 -8.76 -6.68
C GLU A 209 16.31 -8.85 -5.22
N ALA A 210 15.36 -9.16 -4.34
CA ALA A 210 15.66 -10.05 -3.22
C ALA A 210 14.94 -11.37 -3.52
N ASP A 211 15.75 -12.37 -3.89
CA ASP A 211 15.39 -13.79 -3.98
C ASP A 211 14.73 -14.32 -2.69
#